data_AF-A0A2E9L0U4-F1
#
_entry.id   AF-A0A2E9L0U4-F1
#
_cell.length_a   1.000
_cell.length_b   1.000
_cell.length_c   1.000
_cell.angle_alpha   90.00
_cell.angle_beta   90.00
_cell.angle_gamma   90.00
#
_symmetry.space_group_name_H-M   'P 1'
#
loop_
_entity.id
_entity.type
_entity.pdbx_description
1 polymer ?
#
loop_
_entity_poly.entity_id
_entity_poly.type
_entity_poly.pdbx_seq_one_letter_code
_entity_poly.pdbx_strand_id
1 'polypeptide(L)'
;MGNICRSPTAEGIMHHLIRKDGLENLIECDSAGTHGYHVGEPADSRMRKHAQIRGYDLPGRSRKLHPESDFHYYDWILVMDDRNYQDVMSLDSSRGYAPKIRRMTDFCQ
;
A
#
# COMPACT_ATOMS: atom_id res chain seq x y z
N MET A 1 5.25 4.38 -9.71
CA MET A 1 6.24 4.05 -8.67
C MET A 1 6.20 2.57 -8.34
N GLY A 2 7.34 1.97 -8.00
CA GLY A 2 7.52 0.51 -8.02
C GLY A 2 7.48 -0.23 -6.68
N ASN A 3 6.76 0.26 -5.67
CA ASN A 3 6.40 -0.54 -4.47
C ASN A 3 7.57 -1.22 -3.75
N ILE A 4 8.66 -0.49 -3.50
CA ILE A 4 9.83 -0.97 -2.75
C ILE A 4 10.15 -0.17 -1.48
N CYS A 5 9.61 1.04 -1.30
CA CYS A 5 9.93 1.88 -0.14
C CYS A 5 8.70 2.19 0.74
N ARG A 6 7.85 3.12 0.31
CA ARG A 6 6.79 3.70 1.14
C ARG A 6 5.62 2.75 1.37
N SER A 7 5.05 2.20 0.29
CA SER A 7 3.88 1.32 0.42
C SER A 7 4.18 -0.02 1.10
N PRO A 8 5.33 -0.69 0.89
CA PRO A 8 5.69 -1.85 1.72
C PRO A 8 5.91 -1.50 3.19
N THR A 9 6.41 -0.29 3.48
CA THR A 9 6.57 0.18 4.86
C THR A 9 5.20 0.38 5.52
N ALA A 10 4.25 0.97 4.80
CA ALA A 10 2.88 1.15 5.29
C ALA A 10 2.20 -0.20 5.56
N GLU A 11 2.35 -1.18 4.65
CA GLU A 11 1.85 -2.55 4.82
C GLU A 11 2.43 -3.21 6.08
N GLY A 12 3.75 -3.18 6.26
CA GLY A 12 4.40 -3.78 7.43
C GLY A 12 3.95 -3.15 8.76
N ILE A 13 3.79 -1.83 8.80
CA ILE A 13 3.26 -1.12 9.97
C ILE A 13 1.80 -1.49 10.21
N MET A 14 0.97 -1.52 9.16
CA MET A 14 -0.45 -1.85 9.27
C MET A 14 -0.65 -3.28 9.79
N HIS A 15 0.10 -4.26 9.25
CA HIS A 15 0.07 -5.63 9.77
C HIS A 15 0.49 -5.70 11.24
N HIS A 16 1.51 -4.94 11.66
CA HIS A 16 1.90 -4.89 13.06
C HIS A 16 0.75 -4.38 13.94
N LEU A 17 0.08 -3.30 13.54
CA LEU A 17 -1.05 -2.73 14.28
C LEU A 17 -2.26 -3.68 14.31
N ILE A 18 -2.62 -4.28 13.16
CA ILE A 18 -3.70 -5.26 13.06
C ILE A 18 -3.48 -6.42 14.04
N ARG A 19 -2.26 -6.98 14.08
CA ARG A 19 -1.91 -8.08 14.99
C ARG A 19 -1.94 -7.63 16.44
N LYS A 20 -1.37 -6.45 16.74
CA LYS A 20 -1.31 -5.90 18.09
C LYS A 20 -2.71 -5.73 18.68
N ASP A 21 -3.68 -5.33 17.86
CA ASP A 21 -5.06 -5.07 18.28
C ASP A 21 -6.00 -6.28 18.07
N GLY A 22 -5.48 -7.42 17.57
CA GLY A 22 -6.24 -8.65 17.37
C GLY A 22 -7.28 -8.60 16.25
N LEU A 23 -7.05 -7.78 15.22
CA LEU A 23 -7.99 -7.48 14.14
C LEU A 23 -7.77 -8.33 12.87
N GLU A 24 -6.95 -9.37 12.94
CA GLU A 24 -6.52 -10.17 11.78
C GLU A 24 -7.68 -10.87 11.05
N ASN A 25 -8.78 -11.15 11.76
CA ASN A 25 -9.99 -11.75 11.17
C ASN A 25 -10.93 -10.72 10.53
N LEU A 26 -10.63 -9.42 10.66
CA LEU A 26 -11.48 -8.32 10.22
C LEU A 26 -10.80 -7.42 9.18
N ILE A 27 -9.47 -7.33 9.22
CA ILE A 27 -8.71 -6.43 8.37
C ILE A 27 -7.59 -7.19 7.68
N GLU A 28 -7.65 -7.20 6.35
CA GLU A 28 -6.52 -7.56 5.49
C GLU A 28 -5.79 -6.30 4.99
N CYS A 29 -4.52 -6.45 4.68
CA CYS A 29 -3.70 -5.36 4.14
C CYS A 29 -2.70 -5.93 3.14
N ASP A 30 -2.43 -5.15 2.10
CA ASP A 30 -1.48 -5.45 1.04
C ASP A 30 -0.95 -4.12 0.47
N SER A 31 0.16 -4.16 -0.28
CA SER A 31 0.69 -3.01 -0.98
C SER A 31 0.98 -3.27 -2.45
N ALA A 32 0.84 -2.24 -3.27
CA ALA A 32 1.07 -2.31 -4.70
C ALA A 32 1.73 -1.03 -5.22
N GLY A 33 2.32 -1.14 -6.42
CA GLY A 33 2.94 -0.04 -7.16
C GLY A 33 2.14 0.32 -8.38
N THR A 34 2.03 1.61 -8.70
CA THR A 34 1.42 2.06 -9.97
C THR A 34 2.20 1.57 -11.19
N HIS A 35 3.47 1.18 -11.01
CA HIS A 35 4.35 0.65 -12.06
C HIS A 35 4.98 -0.67 -11.62
N GLY A 36 5.23 -1.56 -12.57
CA GLY A 36 5.74 -2.92 -12.31
C GLY A 36 7.26 -3.09 -12.40
N TYR A 37 8.06 -2.03 -12.25
CA TYR A 37 9.51 -2.12 -12.47
C TYR A 37 10.25 -3.07 -11.52
N HIS A 38 9.74 -3.27 -10.31
CA HIS A 38 10.38 -4.06 -9.27
C HIS A 38 9.57 -5.29 -8.88
N VAL A 39 8.63 -5.76 -9.72
CA VAL A 39 7.73 -6.87 -9.36
C VAL A 39 8.54 -8.09 -8.90
N GLY A 40 8.19 -8.62 -7.73
CA GLY A 40 8.85 -9.75 -7.07
C GLY A 40 10.03 -9.36 -6.18
N GLU A 41 10.56 -8.13 -6.29
CA GLU A 41 11.66 -7.67 -5.44
C GLU A 41 11.19 -7.45 -3.99
N PRO A 42 12.05 -7.70 -3.00
CA PRO A 42 11.77 -7.29 -1.62
C PRO A 42 11.77 -5.76 -1.51
N ALA A 43 11.23 -5.25 -0.40
CA ALA A 43 11.40 -3.83 -0.05
C ALA A 43 12.89 -3.42 -0.03
N ASP A 44 13.16 -2.16 -0.37
CA ASP A 44 14.49 -1.55 -0.41
C ASP A 44 15.22 -1.83 0.91
N SER A 45 16.48 -2.24 0.80
CA SER A 45 17.29 -2.69 1.93
C SER A 45 17.45 -1.63 3.02
N ARG A 46 17.52 -0.34 2.64
CA ARG A 46 17.60 0.78 3.59
C ARG A 46 16.28 0.92 4.34
N MET A 47 15.17 0.69 3.65
CA MET A 47 13.84 0.72 4.26
C MET A 47 13.61 -0.41 5.22
N ARG A 48 13.97 -1.64 4.84
CA ARG A 48 13.95 -2.78 5.75
C ARG A 48 14.81 -2.55 7.00
N LYS A 49 16.03 -2.02 6.84
CA LYS A 49 16.91 -1.69 7.97
C LYS A 49 16.25 -0.69 8.93
N HIS A 50 15.66 0.38 8.40
CA HIS A 50 15.03 1.40 9.23
C HIS A 50 13.70 0.96 9.86
N ALA A 51 12.94 0.08 9.21
CA ALA A 51 11.74 -0.54 9.76
C ALA A 51 12.11 -1.48 10.92
N GLN A 52 13.13 -2.31 10.75
CA GLN A 52 13.60 -3.24 11.77
C GLN A 52 14.08 -2.52 13.04
N ILE A 53 14.80 -1.40 12.91
CA ILE A 53 15.21 -0.56 14.05
C ILE A 53 14.00 -0.06 14.86
N ARG A 54 12.84 0.09 14.21
CA ARG A 54 11.58 0.52 14.83
C ARG A 54 10.67 -0.64 15.26
N GLY A 55 11.12 -1.88 15.12
CA GLY A 55 10.35 -3.08 15.49
C GLY A 55 9.32 -3.52 14.45
N TYR A 56 9.45 -3.08 13.19
CA TYR A 56 8.57 -3.48 12.10
C TYR A 56 9.28 -4.39 11.10
N ASP A 57 8.60 -5.46 10.72
CA ASP A 57 9.00 -6.31 9.61
C ASP A 57 8.28 -5.88 8.33
N LEU A 58 8.99 -5.93 7.20
CA LEU A 58 8.44 -5.65 5.87
C LEU A 58 8.45 -6.95 5.04
N PRO A 59 7.45 -7.83 5.21
CA PRO A 59 7.44 -9.15 4.57
C PRO A 59 7.01 -9.10 3.10
N GLY A 60 6.28 -8.05 2.70
CA GLY A 60 5.72 -7.88 1.37
C GLY A 60 6.78 -7.86 0.25
N ARG A 61 6.36 -8.32 -0.93
CA ARG A 61 7.13 -8.21 -2.17
C ARG A 61 6.46 -7.21 -3.08
N SER A 62 7.27 -6.49 -3.84
CA SER A 62 6.75 -5.53 -4.79
C SER A 62 5.84 -6.21 -5.80
N ARG A 63 4.66 -5.63 -6.02
CA ARG A 63 3.74 -6.03 -7.08
C ARG A 63 3.16 -4.80 -7.78
N LYS A 64 2.58 -5.03 -8.95
CA LYS A 64 1.86 -3.98 -9.67
C LYS A 64 0.42 -3.90 -9.18
N LEU A 65 -0.13 -2.69 -9.18
CA LEU A 65 -1.55 -2.44 -9.02
C LEU A 65 -2.28 -2.91 -10.29
N HIS A 66 -3.31 -3.73 -10.10
CA HIS A 66 -4.19 -4.26 -11.14
C HIS A 66 -5.59 -3.67 -10.93
N PRO A 67 -5.95 -2.58 -11.63
CA PRO A 67 -7.22 -1.87 -11.39
C PRO A 67 -8.45 -2.77 -11.43
N GLU A 68 -8.50 -3.71 -12.37
CA GLU A 68 -9.64 -4.62 -12.55
C GLU A 68 -9.92 -5.50 -11.32
N SER A 69 -8.87 -5.95 -10.62
CA SER A 69 -8.99 -6.81 -9.45
C SER A 69 -8.91 -6.02 -8.15
N ASP A 70 -7.91 -5.14 -8.02
CA ASP A 70 -7.63 -4.42 -6.78
C ASP A 70 -8.75 -3.42 -6.44
N PHE A 71 -9.34 -2.74 -7.43
CA PHE A 71 -10.42 -1.77 -7.14
C PHE A 71 -11.71 -2.47 -6.73
N HIS A 72 -11.93 -3.68 -7.25
CA HIS A 72 -13.08 -4.49 -6.91
C HIS A 72 -12.94 -5.11 -5.52
N TYR A 73 -11.76 -5.67 -5.22
CA TYR A 73 -11.49 -6.44 -4.01
C TYR A 73 -11.33 -5.56 -2.77
N TYR A 74 -10.54 -4.49 -2.83
CA TYR A 74 -10.24 -3.68 -1.65
C TYR A 74 -11.32 -2.62 -1.38
N ASP A 75 -11.63 -2.45 -0.10
CA ASP A 75 -12.54 -1.39 0.37
C ASP A 75 -11.88 -0.01 0.32
N TRP A 76 -10.58 0.06 0.59
CA TRP A 76 -9.81 1.29 0.63
C TRP A 76 -8.50 1.15 -0.15
N ILE A 77 -8.17 2.19 -0.92
CA ILE A 77 -6.91 2.30 -1.65
C ILE A 77 -6.19 3.54 -1.15
N LEU A 78 -5.16 3.32 -0.34
CA LEU A 78 -4.42 4.40 0.31
C LEU A 78 -3.16 4.74 -0.49
N VAL A 79 -3.13 5.94 -1.06
CA VAL A 79 -1.97 6.43 -1.83
C VAL A 79 -1.04 7.28 -0.96
N MET A 80 0.26 7.20 -1.27
CA MET A 80 1.31 7.79 -0.43
C MET A 80 1.62 9.25 -0.74
N ASP A 81 1.28 9.73 -1.93
CA ASP A 81 1.49 11.12 -2.35
C ASP A 81 0.50 11.53 -3.46
N ASP A 82 0.49 12.82 -3.79
CA ASP A 82 -0.40 13.37 -4.82
C ASP A 82 -0.14 12.82 -6.22
N ARG A 83 1.10 12.46 -6.56
CA ARG A 83 1.39 11.86 -7.87
C ARG A 83 0.77 10.48 -7.96
N ASN A 84 0.90 9.66 -6.93
CA ASN A 84 0.25 8.36 -6.83
C ASN A 84 -1.27 8.52 -6.84
N TYR A 85 -1.82 9.56 -6.20
CA TYR A 85 -3.25 9.85 -6.29
C TYR A 85 -3.69 10.10 -7.73
N GLN A 86 -3.01 10.99 -8.46
CA GLN A 86 -3.34 11.27 -9.86
C GLN A 86 -3.17 10.03 -10.76
N ASP A 87 -2.07 9.30 -10.60
CA ASP A 87 -1.81 8.05 -11.33
C ASP A 87 -2.95 7.05 -11.12
N VAL A 88 -3.34 6.78 -9.88
CA VAL A 88 -4.37 5.79 -9.54
C VAL A 88 -5.76 6.27 -9.98
N MET A 89 -6.08 7.55 -9.78
CA MET A 89 -7.34 8.14 -10.25
C MET A 89 -7.48 8.07 -11.78
N SER A 90 -6.37 8.19 -12.52
CA SER A 90 -6.39 8.06 -13.98
C SER A 90 -6.69 6.63 -14.47
N LEU A 91 -6.50 5.63 -13.61
CA LEU A 91 -6.84 4.23 -13.90
C LEU A 91 -8.32 3.93 -13.64
N ASP A 92 -9.02 4.77 -12.87
CA ASP A 92 -10.47 4.70 -12.63
C ASP A 92 -11.23 5.53 -13.69
N SER A 93 -11.19 5.08 -14.95
CA SER A 93 -11.76 5.80 -16.09
C SER A 93 -13.27 6.08 -15.95
N SER A 94 -14.02 5.21 -15.27
CA SER A 94 -15.46 5.37 -15.01
C SER A 94 -15.76 6.20 -13.75
N ARG A 95 -14.73 6.56 -12.97
CA ARG A 95 -14.83 7.23 -11.66
C ARG A 95 -15.71 6.49 -10.65
N GLY A 96 -15.87 5.18 -10.82
CA GLY A 96 -16.74 4.35 -9.97
C GLY A 96 -16.11 4.06 -8.61
N TYR A 97 -14.79 4.16 -8.49
CA TYR A 97 -14.01 3.79 -7.31
C TYR A 97 -13.40 4.99 -6.59
N ALA A 98 -13.55 6.20 -7.14
CA ALA A 98 -13.06 7.45 -6.57
C ALA A 98 -13.29 7.62 -5.04
N PRO A 99 -14.45 7.23 -4.45
CA PRO A 99 -14.65 7.36 -3.00
C PRO A 99 -13.71 6.48 -2.14
N LYS A 100 -13.23 5.35 -2.70
CA LYS A 100 -12.31 4.41 -2.03
C LYS A 100 -10.85 4.84 -2.11
N ILE A 101 -10.49 5.70 -3.07
CA ILE A 101 -9.11 6.15 -3.30
C ILE A 101 -8.84 7.38 -2.44
N ARG A 102 -7.96 7.24 -1.45
CA ARG A 102 -7.72 8.27 -0.42
C ARG A 102 -6.23 8.44 -0.14
N ARG A 103 -5.83 9.63 0.31
CA ARG A 103 -4.43 9.84 0.69
C ARG A 103 -4.22 9.30 2.09
N MET A 104 -3.06 8.71 2.34
CA MET A 104 -2.69 8.32 3.70
C MET A 104 -2.75 9.51 4.68
N THR A 105 -2.37 10.70 4.21
CA THR A 105 -2.39 11.94 5.00
C THR A 105 -3.78 12.46 5.33
N ASP A 106 -4.84 11.96 4.67
CA ASP A 106 -6.23 12.34 5.01
C ASP A 106 -6.63 11.86 6.43
N PHE A 107 -5.83 10.98 7.04
CA PHE A 107 -6.07 10.38 8.35
C PHE A 107 -5.09 10.86 9.43
N CYS A 108 -4.17 11.76 9.10
CA CYS A 108 -3.26 12.34 10.09
C CYS A 108 -3.98 13.45 10.88
N GLN A 109 -3.84 13.43 12.20
CA GLN A 109 -4.28 14.50 13.11
C GLN A 109 -3.07 15.29 13.62
#